data_AF-E5KWL9-F1
#
_entry.id   AF-E5KWL9-F1
#
_cell.length_a   1.000
_cell.length_b   1.000
_cell.length_c   1.000
_cell.angle_alpha   90.00
_cell.angle_beta   90.00
_cell.angle_gamma   90.00
#
_symmetry.space_group_name_H-M   'P 1'
#
loop_
_entity.id
_entity.type
_entity.pdbx_description
1 polymer ?
#
loop_
_entity_poly.entity_id
_entity_poly.type
_entity_poly.pdbx_seq_one_letter_code
_entity_poly.pdbx_strand_id
1 'polypeptide(L)' 'PGEDGLTPFLEVKVTDTPKRSRRNFGLDCDEHSTESRCCRYPL' A
#
# COMPACT_ATOMS: atom_id res chain seq x y z
N PRO A 1 16.87 31.31 26.30
CA PRO A 1 16.56 31.03 24.87
C PRO A 1 17.83 30.56 24.14
N GLY A 2 17.89 29.28 23.74
CA GLY A 2 19.10 28.73 23.09
C GLY A 2 19.37 27.24 23.30
N GLU A 3 18.48 26.51 23.99
CA GLU A 3 18.64 25.06 24.21
C GLU A 3 17.77 24.20 23.27
N ASP A 4 17.01 24.83 22.38
CA ASP A 4 16.17 24.12 21.41
C ASP A 4 17.07 23.33 20.44
N GLY A 5 16.94 22.01 20.47
CA GLY A 5 17.72 21.11 19.60
C GLY A 5 19.01 20.56 20.21
N LEU A 6 19.31 20.83 21.49
CA LEU A 6 20.48 20.25 22.18
C LEU A 6 20.22 18.88 22.81
N THR A 7 19.01 18.34 22.66
CA THR A 7 18.68 17.00 23.14
C THR A 7 19.38 15.94 22.29
N PRO A 8 19.98 14.90 22.90
CA PRO A 8 20.62 13.84 22.15
C PRO A 8 19.60 13.10 21.28
N PHE A 9 20.04 12.69 20.08
CA PHE A 9 19.24 11.90 19.15
C PHE A 9 20.06 10.77 18.55
N LEU A 10 19.36 9.78 18.02
CA LEU A 10 19.95 8.66 17.29
C LEU A 10 19.66 8.87 15.80
N GLU A 11 20.69 9.08 15.00
CA GLU A 11 20.55 9.09 13.54
C GLU A 11 20.53 7.67 13.02
N VAL A 12 19.49 7.31 12.25
CA VAL A 12 19.35 5.97 11.66
C VAL A 12 19.18 6.10 10.16
N LYS A 13 20.09 5.47 9.41
CA LYS A 13 19.97 5.29 7.97
C LYS A 13 19.48 3.87 7.69
N VAL A 14 18.26 3.77 7.16
CA VAL A 14 17.67 2.50 6.71
C VAL A 14 17.57 2.47 5.19
N THR A 15 17.81 1.31 4.61
CA THR A 15 17.42 1.03 3.23
C THR A 15 15.97 0.55 3.25
N ASP A 16 15.04 1.34 2.70
CA ASP A 16 13.65 0.91 2.63
C ASP A 16 13.52 -0.28 1.68
N THR A 17 12.94 -1.37 2.19
CA THR A 17 12.72 -2.57 1.38
C THR A 17 11.38 -2.41 0.68
N PRO A 18 11.29 -2.64 -0.64
CA PRO A 18 10.03 -2.48 -1.35
C PRO A 18 8.99 -3.44 -0.78
N LYS A 19 8.03 -2.89 -0.02
CA LYS A 19 6.91 -3.65 0.53
C LYS A 19 5.94 -3.95 -0.62
N ARG A 20 5.79 -5.23 -0.96
CA ARG A 20 4.79 -5.66 -1.95
C ARG A 20 3.40 -5.50 -1.34
N SER A 21 2.63 -4.52 -1.83
CA SER A 21 1.19 -4.48 -1.54
C SER A 21 0.50 -5.68 -2.21
N ARG A 22 -0.44 -6.33 -1.52
CA ARG A 22 -1.28 -7.37 -2.15
C ARG A 22 -2.03 -6.73 -3.30
N ARG A 23 -1.92 -7.32 -4.49
CA ARG A 23 -2.68 -6.91 -5.67
C ARG A 23 -4.14 -7.34 -5.48
N ASN A 24 -4.94 -6.52 -4.83
CA ASN A 24 -6.40 -6.69 -4.76
C ASN A 24 -7.12 -5.93 -5.91
N PHE A 25 -6.44 -5.73 -7.04
CA PHE A 25 -6.94 -4.89 -8.15
C PHE A 25 -7.97 -5.58 -9.05
N GLY A 26 -8.20 -6.89 -8.88
CA GLY A 26 -9.22 -7.60 -9.64
C GLY A 26 -10.60 -7.35 -9.05
N LEU A 27 -11.57 -7.03 -9.92
CA LEU A 27 -12.98 -7.15 -9.59
C LEU A 27 -13.36 -8.63 -9.73
N ASP A 28 -14.00 -9.20 -8.70
CA ASP A 28 -14.63 -10.52 -8.76
C ASP A 28 -16.14 -10.29 -8.94
N CYS A 29 -16.68 -10.69 -10.09
CA CYS A 29 -18.08 -10.50 -10.47
C CYS A 29 -18.85 -11.81 -10.45
N ASP A 30 -20.13 -11.72 -10.10
CA ASP A 30 -21.09 -12.80 -10.23
C ASP A 30 -21.55 -12.95 -11.69
N GLU A 31 -22.02 -14.13 -12.08
CA GLU A 31 -22.46 -14.46 -13.45
C GLU A 31 -23.54 -13.52 -14.01
N HIS A 32 -24.40 -12.99 -13.15
CA HIS A 32 -25.48 -12.06 -13.53
C HIS A 32 -25.09 -10.58 -13.43
N SER A 33 -23.82 -10.27 -13.14
CA SER A 33 -23.35 -8.89 -13.06
C SER A 33 -23.40 -8.21 -14.43
N THR A 34 -23.84 -6.95 -14.46
CA THR A 34 -23.82 -6.10 -15.66
C THR A 34 -22.53 -5.27 -15.74
N GLU A 35 -21.42 -5.77 -15.17
CA GLU A 35 -20.15 -5.04 -15.15
C GLU A 35 -19.59 -4.89 -16.57
N SER A 36 -19.31 -3.64 -16.96
CA SER A 36 -18.81 -3.29 -18.29
C SER A 36 -17.28 -3.22 -18.34
N ARG A 37 -16.62 -3.19 -17.19
CA ARG A 37 -15.16 -3.24 -17.07
C ARG A 37 -14.67 -4.70 -17.06
N CYS A 38 -13.35 -4.87 -17.22
CA CYS A 38 -12.72 -6.18 -17.07
C CYS A 38 -12.97 -6.72 -15.65
N CYS A 39 -13.58 -7.90 -15.56
CA CYS A 39 -13.94 -8.55 -14.32
C CYS A 39 -13.69 -10.06 -14.39
N ARG A 40 -13.41 -10.68 -13.23
CA ARG A 40 -13.29 -12.14 -13.11
C ARG A 40 -14.65 -12.74 -12.80
N TYR A 41 -15.11 -13.67 -13.64
CA TYR A 41 -16.34 -14.44 -13.45
C TYR A 41 -16.01 -15.88 -13.03
N PRO A 42 -16.89 -16.56 -12.26
CA PRO A 42 -16.74 -17.98 -11.96
C PRO A 42 -16.76 -18.82 -13.25
N LEU A 43 -15.98 -19.90 -13.28
CA LEU A 43 -15.87 -20.87 -14.38
C LEU A 43 -16.73 -22.11 -14.11
#